data_AF-A0A6G4QUF2-F1
#
_entry.id   AF-A0A6G4QUF2-F1
#
_cell.length_a   1.000
_cell.length_b   1.000
_cell.length_c   1.000
_cell.angle_alpha   90.00
_cell.angle_beta   90.00
_cell.angle_gamma   90.00
#
_symmetry.space_group_name_H-M   'P 1'
#
loop_
_entity.id
_entity.type
_entity.pdbx_description
1 polymer ?
#
loop_
_entity_poly.entity_id
_entity_poly.type
_entity_poly.pdbx_seq_one_letter_code
_entity_poly.pdbx_strand_id
1 'polypeptide(L)'
;MSGFTDLEKAALSAICDARPGIARQLRSLLATMQLAERENTGHGFYTCFDVDRAQPPLDWPTRTLESPTAEVAVDGRTLLMGFILWLEDGFPTCLEGFQHGTPEGEDIDLKPKDLAALVWTRPAD
;
A
#
# COMPACT_ATOMS: atom_id res chain seq x y z
N MET A 1 -8.02 -11.33 -1.82
CA MET A 1 -7.68 -9.96 -2.27
C MET A 1 -7.95 -9.82 -3.78
N SER A 2 -9.19 -10.06 -4.22
CA SER A 2 -9.60 -9.82 -5.61
C SER A 2 -9.72 -8.31 -5.87
N GLY A 3 -9.35 -7.83 -7.05
CA GLY A 3 -9.42 -6.40 -7.41
C GLY A 3 -8.20 -5.55 -7.01
N PHE A 4 -7.25 -6.14 -6.29
CA PHE A 4 -5.99 -5.50 -5.92
C PHE A 4 -4.87 -5.91 -6.87
N THR A 5 -3.98 -4.97 -7.18
CA THR A 5 -2.78 -5.17 -8.00
C THR A 5 -1.74 -5.99 -7.23
N ASP A 6 -0.73 -6.50 -7.92
CA ASP A 6 0.33 -7.25 -7.25
C ASP A 6 1.22 -6.35 -6.40
N LEU A 7 1.43 -5.10 -6.82
CA LEU A 7 2.09 -4.07 -6.01
C LEU A 7 1.35 -3.82 -4.68
N GLU A 8 0.03 -3.64 -4.72
CA GLU A 8 -0.78 -3.39 -3.53
C GLU A 8 -0.74 -4.58 -2.56
N LYS A 9 -0.84 -5.82 -3.08
CA LYS A 9 -0.72 -7.03 -2.26
C LYS A 9 0.66 -7.15 -1.62
N ALA A 10 1.71 -6.85 -2.36
CA ALA A 10 3.09 -6.87 -1.87
C ALA A 10 3.28 -5.85 -0.74
N ALA A 11 2.83 -4.62 -0.94
CA ALA A 11 2.87 -3.57 0.06
C ALA A 11 2.11 -3.97 1.33
N LEU A 12 0.86 -4.42 1.22
CA LEU A 12 0.05 -4.86 2.37
C LEU A 12 0.70 -6.02 3.13
N SER A 13 1.30 -6.99 2.42
CA SER A 13 2.02 -8.08 3.09
C SER A 13 3.25 -7.56 3.83
N ALA A 14 4.04 -6.70 3.21
CA ALA A 14 5.23 -6.13 3.83
C ALA A 14 4.88 -5.25 5.05
N ILE A 15 3.77 -4.50 5.01
CA ILE A 15 3.24 -3.76 6.18
C ILE A 15 2.96 -4.71 7.34
N CYS A 16 2.38 -5.89 7.07
CA CYS A 16 2.14 -6.92 8.08
C CYS A 16 3.45 -7.49 8.64
N ASP A 17 4.40 -7.82 7.77
CA ASP A 17 5.67 -8.44 8.15
C ASP A 17 6.54 -7.52 9.00
N ALA A 18 6.51 -6.21 8.75
CA ALA A 18 7.18 -5.21 9.57
C ALA A 18 6.62 -5.09 11.00
N ARG A 19 5.47 -5.72 11.31
CA ARG A 19 4.72 -5.51 12.56
C ARG A 19 4.29 -6.83 13.21
N PRO A 20 5.24 -7.65 13.69
CA PRO A 20 4.93 -8.98 14.21
C PRO A 20 3.91 -8.96 15.37
N GLY A 21 3.86 -7.89 16.17
CA GLY A 21 2.92 -7.75 17.28
C GLY A 21 1.43 -7.69 16.88
N ILE A 22 1.12 -7.15 15.69
CA ILE A 22 -0.25 -7.02 15.18
C ILE A 22 -0.49 -7.77 13.86
N ALA A 23 0.54 -8.37 13.28
CA ALA A 23 0.51 -9.00 11.95
C ALA A 23 -0.66 -9.97 11.77
N ARG A 24 -0.93 -10.82 12.76
CA ARG A 24 -2.04 -11.79 12.69
C ARG A 24 -3.40 -11.10 12.58
N GLN A 25 -3.65 -10.09 13.43
CA GLN A 25 -4.91 -9.34 13.43
C GLN A 25 -5.07 -8.54 12.14
N LEU A 26 -4.01 -7.86 11.71
CA LEU A 26 -4.01 -7.08 10.48
C LEU A 26 -4.27 -7.96 9.24
N ARG A 27 -3.62 -9.12 9.14
CA ARG A 27 -3.87 -10.09 8.05
C ARG A 27 -5.33 -10.60 8.07
N SER A 28 -5.93 -10.79 9.24
CA SER A 28 -7.34 -11.21 9.37
C SER A 28 -8.31 -10.14 8.84
N LEU A 29 -8.08 -8.88 9.17
CA LEU A 29 -8.87 -7.76 8.65
C LEU A 29 -8.70 -7.63 7.13
N LEU A 30 -7.46 -7.59 6.65
CA LEU A 30 -7.14 -7.48 5.22
C LEU A 30 -7.63 -8.67 4.39
N ALA A 31 -7.83 -9.85 4.99
CA ALA A 31 -8.42 -10.99 4.30
C ALA A 31 -9.89 -10.74 3.89
N THR A 32 -10.58 -9.82 4.57
CA THR A 32 -11.99 -9.46 4.30
C THR A 32 -12.15 -8.26 3.38
N MET A 33 -11.04 -7.62 2.98
CA MET A 33 -11.08 -6.34 2.30
C MET A 33 -11.84 -6.40 0.97
N GLN A 34 -12.67 -5.39 0.71
CA GLN A 34 -13.40 -5.17 -0.53
C GLN A 34 -12.99 -3.83 -1.12
N LEU A 35 -12.47 -3.85 -2.35
CA LEU A 35 -12.09 -2.63 -3.05
C LEU A 35 -13.31 -1.70 -3.19
N ALA A 36 -13.19 -0.46 -2.71
CA ALA A 36 -14.22 0.56 -2.83
C ALA A 36 -13.87 1.53 -3.97
N GLU A 37 -12.66 2.08 -3.94
CA GLU A 37 -12.20 3.06 -4.92
C GLU A 37 -10.69 3.03 -5.11
N ARG A 38 -10.24 3.54 -6.27
CA ARG A 38 -8.84 3.77 -6.56
C ARG A 38 -8.69 5.13 -7.23
N GLU A 39 -7.75 5.93 -6.72
CA GLU A 39 -7.37 7.22 -7.29
C GLU A 39 -5.89 7.19 -7.66
N ASN A 40 -5.57 7.61 -8.89
CA ASN A 40 -4.20 7.82 -9.35
C ASN A 40 -3.93 9.33 -9.42
N THR A 41 -3.00 9.81 -8.61
CA THR A 41 -2.72 11.25 -8.48
C THR A 41 -1.68 11.73 -9.48
N GLY A 42 -0.96 10.82 -10.14
CA GLY A 42 0.25 11.09 -10.91
C GLY A 42 1.52 11.03 -10.08
N HIS A 43 1.45 11.35 -8.78
CA HIS A 43 2.58 11.20 -7.85
C HIS A 43 2.50 9.93 -7.00
N GLY A 44 1.43 9.17 -7.16
CA GLY A 44 1.11 8.04 -6.32
C GLY A 44 -0.31 7.57 -6.59
N PHE A 45 -0.85 6.83 -5.65
CA PHE A 45 -2.22 6.36 -5.68
C PHE A 45 -2.79 6.18 -4.28
N TYR A 46 -4.11 6.24 -4.22
CA TYR A 46 -4.91 5.78 -3.08
C TYR A 46 -5.74 4.58 -3.54
N THR A 47 -5.72 3.50 -2.76
CA THR A 47 -6.57 2.34 -2.94
C THR A 47 -7.35 2.15 -1.66
N CYS A 48 -8.60 2.63 -1.66
CA CYS A 48 -9.46 2.60 -0.49
C CYS A 48 -10.44 1.43 -0.56
N PHE A 49 -10.74 0.87 0.60
CA PHE A 49 -11.45 -0.40 0.73
C PHE A 49 -12.15 -0.50 2.08
N ASP A 50 -13.19 -1.32 2.10
CA ASP A 50 -13.89 -1.69 3.33
C ASP A 50 -13.34 -3.00 3.89
N VAL A 51 -13.36 -3.16 5.21
CA VAL A 51 -13.08 -4.42 5.91
C VAL A 51 -14.28 -4.82 6.78
N ASP A 52 -14.35 -6.09 7.17
CA ASP A 52 -15.40 -6.57 8.08
C ASP A 52 -15.22 -6.01 9.50
N ARG A 53 -16.02 -4.99 9.84
CA ARG A 53 -16.02 -4.34 11.16
C ARG A 53 -16.69 -5.17 12.26
N ALA A 54 -17.19 -6.38 11.98
CA ALA A 54 -17.55 -7.34 13.03
C ALA A 54 -16.31 -7.96 13.70
N GLN A 55 -15.14 -7.90 13.05
CA GLN A 55 -13.87 -8.27 13.66
C GLN A 55 -13.36 -7.19 14.64
N PRO A 56 -12.54 -7.55 15.65
CA PRO A 56 -11.93 -6.56 16.53
C PRO A 56 -11.01 -5.59 15.74
N PRO A 57 -11.01 -4.29 16.09
CA PRO A 57 -10.06 -3.34 15.52
C PRO A 57 -8.62 -3.66 15.94
N LEU A 58 -7.65 -3.06 15.24
CA LEU A 58 -6.27 -3.06 15.68
C LEU A 58 -6.11 -2.19 16.93
N ASP A 59 -5.43 -2.72 17.93
CA ASP A 59 -4.87 -1.91 19.00
C ASP A 59 -3.57 -1.27 18.49
N TRP A 60 -3.69 -0.04 17.97
CA TRP A 60 -2.58 0.70 17.40
C TRP A 60 -2.69 2.19 17.75
N PRO A 61 -1.60 2.84 18.20
CA PRO A 61 -1.68 4.19 18.77
C PRO A 61 -1.84 5.32 17.75
N THR A 62 -1.60 5.06 16.46
CA THR A 62 -1.65 6.09 15.40
C THR A 62 -2.71 5.75 14.35
N ARG A 63 -3.03 6.73 13.50
CA ARG A 63 -3.96 6.55 12.36
C ARG A 63 -3.27 5.98 11.11
N THR A 64 -1.99 5.66 11.18
CA THR A 64 -1.18 5.25 10.03
C THR A 64 -0.22 4.14 10.40
N LEU A 65 -0.06 3.19 9.48
CA LEU A 65 1.06 2.25 9.44
C LEU A 65 1.97 2.66 8.28
N GLU A 66 2.98 3.47 8.58
CA GLU A 66 3.99 3.94 7.62
C GLU A 66 5.06 2.87 7.38
N SER A 67 5.69 2.83 6.21
CA SER A 67 6.61 1.74 5.80
C SER A 67 5.85 0.46 5.43
N PRO A 68 6.20 -0.15 4.29
CA PRO A 68 7.53 -0.15 3.65
C PRO A 68 7.80 0.96 2.62
N THR A 69 9.08 1.12 2.29
CA THR A 69 9.54 1.75 1.05
C THR A 69 10.03 0.63 0.11
N ALA A 70 9.83 0.78 -1.19
CA ALA A 70 10.20 -0.20 -2.19
C ALA A 70 10.74 0.43 -3.47
N GLU A 71 11.58 -0.32 -4.16
CA GLU A 71 11.80 -0.12 -5.57
C GLU A 71 10.65 -0.74 -6.38
N VAL A 72 10.13 0.04 -7.31
CA VAL A 72 9.02 -0.33 -8.18
C VAL A 72 9.45 -0.13 -9.63
N ALA A 73 9.30 -1.16 -10.46
CA ALA A 73 9.57 -1.04 -11.88
C ALA A 73 8.40 -0.36 -12.60
N VAL A 74 8.71 0.68 -13.38
CA VAL A 74 7.77 1.46 -14.21
C VAL A 74 8.42 1.69 -15.57
N ASP A 75 7.89 1.10 -16.65
CA ASP A 75 8.40 1.27 -18.02
C ASP A 75 9.93 1.08 -18.17
N GLY A 76 10.49 0.09 -17.47
CA GLY A 76 11.93 -0.19 -17.48
C GLY A 76 12.78 0.77 -16.65
N ARG A 77 12.18 1.70 -15.92
CA ARG A 77 12.82 2.56 -14.92
C ARG A 77 12.52 2.04 -13.51
N THR A 78 13.39 2.40 -12.57
CA THR A 78 13.16 2.16 -11.15
C THR A 78 12.59 3.42 -10.51
N LEU A 79 11.46 3.27 -9.82
CA LEU A 79 10.83 4.30 -9.02
C LEU A 79 10.93 3.91 -7.54
N LEU A 80 11.36 4.83 -6.69
CA LEU A 80 11.32 4.64 -5.25
C LEU A 80 9.92 5.05 -4.75
N MET A 81 9.20 4.14 -4.11
CA MET A 81 7.86 4.40 -3.57
C MET A 81 7.78 4.08 -2.09
N GLY A 82 7.16 4.97 -1.32
CA GLY A 82 6.73 4.73 0.05
C GLY A 82 5.27 4.27 0.10
N PHE A 83 4.93 3.52 1.15
CA PHE A 83 3.57 3.05 1.38
C PHE A 83 3.08 3.37 2.80
N ILE A 84 1.82 3.78 2.90
CA ILE A 84 1.13 4.06 4.16
C ILE A 84 -0.21 3.33 4.15
N LEU A 85 -0.49 2.56 5.20
CA LEU A 85 -1.84 2.05 5.45
C LEU A 85 -2.56 2.96 6.45
N TRP A 86 -3.63 3.59 6.00
CA TRP A 86 -4.48 4.44 6.81
C TRP A 86 -5.45 3.60 7.65
N LEU A 87 -5.64 4.03 8.89
CA LEU A 87 -6.54 3.43 9.87
C LEU A 87 -7.61 4.45 10.31
N GLU A 88 -8.85 3.98 10.41
CA GLU A 88 -9.96 4.69 11.04
C GLU A 88 -10.53 3.83 12.18
N ASP A 89 -10.49 4.35 13.40
CA ASP A 89 -10.88 3.62 14.62
C ASP A 89 -10.22 2.23 14.74
N GLY A 90 -8.96 2.12 14.31
CA GLY A 90 -8.20 0.87 14.30
C GLY A 90 -8.52 -0.09 13.15
N PHE A 91 -9.35 0.30 12.19
CA PHE A 91 -9.64 -0.47 10.98
C PHE A 91 -8.88 0.07 9.77
N PRO A 92 -8.19 -0.80 8.99
CA PRO A 92 -7.61 -0.39 7.71
C PRO A 92 -8.67 0.11 6.73
N THR A 93 -8.43 1.27 6.12
CA THR A 93 -9.38 1.91 5.18
C THR A 93 -8.78 2.24 3.83
N CYS A 94 -7.48 2.58 3.77
CA CYS A 94 -6.87 2.96 2.51
C CYS A 94 -5.37 2.69 2.49
N LEU A 95 -4.87 2.15 1.37
CA LEU A 95 -3.46 2.06 1.08
C LEU A 95 -3.07 3.25 0.21
N GLU A 96 -2.13 4.04 0.69
CA GLU A 96 -1.46 5.09 -0.10
C GLU A 96 -0.11 4.57 -0.56
N GLY A 97 0.18 4.73 -1.85
CA GLY A 97 1.51 4.61 -2.41
C GLY A 97 1.94 5.96 -2.96
N PHE A 98 3.10 6.46 -2.57
CA PHE A 98 3.61 7.76 -3.02
C PHE A 98 5.05 7.63 -3.50
N GLN A 99 5.42 8.40 -4.53
CA GLN A 99 6.78 8.37 -5.05
C GLN A 99 7.72 9.26 -4.24
N HIS A 100 8.95 8.80 -4.06
CA HIS A 100 10.10 9.62 -3.67
C HIS A 100 10.90 10.11 -4.89
N GLY A 101 10.54 9.66 -6.09
CA GLY A 101 11.27 9.87 -7.35
C GLY A 101 12.10 8.65 -7.75
N THR A 102 12.83 8.76 -8.86
CA THR A 102 13.83 7.75 -9.29
C THR A 102 15.12 7.89 -8.48
N PRO A 103 16.06 6.94 -8.56
CA PRO A 103 17.39 7.09 -7.95
C PRO A 103 18.15 8.37 -8.36
N GLU A 104 17.84 8.91 -9.54
CA GLU A 104 18.37 10.17 -10.07
C GLU A 104 17.64 11.41 -9.56
N GLY A 105 16.57 11.24 -8.77
CA GLY A 105 15.75 12.31 -8.20
C GLY A 105 14.67 12.85 -9.14
N GLU A 106 14.30 12.10 -10.18
CA GLU A 106 13.27 12.51 -11.13
C GLU A 106 11.89 11.97 -10.73
N ASP A 107 10.84 12.76 -10.91
CA ASP A 107 9.48 12.24 -10.78
C ASP A 107 9.04 11.49 -12.05
N ILE A 108 8.22 10.46 -11.87
CA ILE A 108 7.49 9.79 -12.95
C ILE A 108 6.01 10.12 -12.81
N ASP A 109 5.39 10.71 -13.84
CA ASP A 109 3.94 10.85 -13.87
C ASP A 109 3.30 9.47 -14.04
N LEU A 110 2.61 9.03 -12.98
CA LEU A 110 1.90 7.76 -12.92
C LEU A 110 0.50 7.83 -13.55
N LYS A 111 -0.08 9.01 -13.85
CA LYS A 111 -1.42 9.11 -14.45
C LYS A 111 -1.59 8.31 -15.74
N PRO A 112 -0.64 8.37 -16.71
CA PRO A 112 -0.76 7.60 -17.93
C PRO A 112 -0.38 6.12 -17.76
N LYS A 113 0.05 5.69 -16.57
CA LYS A 113 0.56 4.33 -16.33
C LYS A 113 -0.56 3.43 -15.84
N ASP A 114 -0.52 2.17 -16.26
CA ASP A 114 -1.34 1.12 -15.67
C ASP A 114 -0.76 0.74 -14.30
N LEU A 115 -1.45 1.10 -13.23
CA LEU A 115 -1.03 0.78 -11.86
C LEU A 115 -0.94 -0.74 -11.63
N ALA A 116 -1.69 -1.55 -12.39
CA ALA A 116 -1.61 -3.01 -12.31
C ALA A 116 -0.35 -3.58 -12.95
N ALA A 117 0.33 -2.82 -13.81
CA ALA A 117 1.60 -3.20 -14.43
C ALA A 117 2.82 -2.85 -13.57
N LEU A 118 2.63 -2.14 -12.46
CA LEU A 118 3.72 -1.79 -11.55
C LEU A 118 4.17 -3.01 -10.76
N VAL A 119 5.48 -3.21 -10.69
CA VAL A 119 6.08 -4.39 -10.07
C VAL A 119 6.97 -3.98 -8.92
N TRP A 120 6.63 -4.44 -7.72
CA TRP A 120 7.55 -4.41 -6.58
C TRP A 120 8.78 -5.27 -6.91
N THR A 121 9.96 -4.67 -7.00
CA THR A 121 11.19 -5.40 -7.29
C THR A 121 11.91 -5.82 -6.00
N ARG A 122 12.06 -4.89 -5.05
CA ARG A 122 12.68 -5.15 -3.74
C ARG A 122 12.31 -4.08 -2.71
N PRO A 123 12.43 -4.38 -1.41
CA PRO A 123 12.43 -3.35 -0.37
C PRO A 123 13.56 -2.34 -0.61
N ALA A 124 13.28 -1.07 -0.28
CA ALA A 124 14.28 -0.02 -0.22
C ALA A 124 14.61 0.27 1.25
N ASP A 125 15.92 0.40 1.53
CA ASP A 125 16.47 0.65 2.86
C ASP A 125 16.31 2.11 3.32
#